data_AF-A0AAY4DZ38-F1
#
_entry.id   AF-A0AAY4DZ38-F1
#
_cell.length_a   1.000
_cell.length_b   1.000
_cell.length_c   1.000
_cell.angle_alpha   90.00
_cell.angle_beta   90.00
_cell.angle_gamma   90.00
#
_symmetry.space_group_name_H-M   'P 1'
#
loop_
_entity.id
_entity.type
_entity.pdbx_description
1 polymer ?
#
loop_
_entity_poly.entity_id
_entity_poly.type
_entity_poly.pdbx_seq_one_letter_code
_entity_poly.pdbx_strand_id
1 'polypeptide(L)'
;RLATPLECMQRRERHNNKERDRRRRIRQCCDELNLLVPFCSSETDKATTLQWTTAFLKYIREIHGDSLKQDFQSTFSVKTGVMKSSIVSSALEQQLNSSTKETYGTSNQW
;
A
#
# COMPACT_ATOMS: atom_id res chain seq x y z
N ARG A 1 -15.61 34.91 -18.52
CA ARG A 1 -14.66 35.75 -17.74
C ARG A 1 -13.38 34.93 -17.59
N LEU A 2 -12.26 35.35 -18.19
CA LEU A 2 -10.99 34.62 -18.14
C LEU A 2 -10.33 34.84 -16.78
N ALA A 3 -9.73 33.78 -16.21
CA ALA A 3 -9.05 33.86 -14.92
C ALA A 3 -7.83 34.78 -15.01
N THR A 4 -7.62 35.60 -13.98
CA THR A 4 -6.47 36.49 -13.91
C THR A 4 -5.18 35.69 -13.68
N PRO A 5 -4.00 36.22 -14.09
CA PRO A 5 -2.72 35.57 -13.83
C PRO A 5 -2.50 35.21 -12.35
N LEU A 6 -2.95 36.08 -11.43
CA LEU A 6 -2.88 35.85 -9.99
C LEU A 6 -3.73 34.65 -9.55
N GLU A 7 -4.95 34.53 -10.06
CA GLU A 7 -5.82 33.38 -9.77
C GLU A 7 -5.26 32.06 -10.31
N CYS A 8 -4.57 32.09 -11.46
CA CYS A 8 -3.85 30.93 -12.00
C CYS A 8 -2.67 30.52 -11.11
N MET A 9 -1.88 31.49 -10.62
CA MET A 9 -0.79 31.22 -9.68
C MET A 9 -1.29 30.62 -8.38
N GLN A 10 -2.36 31.17 -7.78
CA GLN A 10 -2.94 30.65 -6.56
C GLN A 10 -3.50 29.23 -6.73
N ARG A 11 -4.12 28.92 -7.88
CA ARG A 11 -4.56 27.55 -8.19
C ARG A 11 -3.38 26.57 -8.24
N ARG A 12 -2.30 26.96 -8.92
CA ARG A 12 -1.07 26.16 -9.01
C ARG A 12 -0.43 25.94 -7.64
N GLU A 13 -0.39 26.97 -6.81
CA GLU A 13 0.15 26.85 -5.45
C GLU A 13 -0.67 25.89 -4.58
N ARG A 14 -2.00 26.02 -4.60
CA ARG A 14 -2.89 25.08 -3.88
C ARG A 14 -2.69 23.63 -4.36
N HIS A 15 -2.54 23.44 -5.66
CA HIS A 15 -2.25 22.12 -6.23
C HIS A 15 -0.90 21.58 -5.72
N ASN A 16 0.16 22.39 -5.77
CA ASN A 16 1.50 21.99 -5.33
C ASN A 16 1.53 21.65 -3.82
N ASN A 17 0.80 22.40 -2.99
CA ASN A 17 0.69 22.12 -1.58
C ASN A 17 0.02 20.76 -1.33
N LYS A 18 -1.09 20.46 -2.02
CA LYS A 18 -1.76 19.15 -1.93
C LYS A 18 -0.82 18.00 -2.34
N GLU A 19 -0.06 18.17 -3.42
CA GLU A 19 0.87 17.14 -3.88
C GLU A 19 2.05 16.95 -2.92
N ARG A 20 2.58 18.04 -2.36
CA ARG A 20 3.65 17.96 -1.35
C ARG A 20 3.19 17.16 -0.13
N ASP A 21 1.99 17.43 0.36
CA ASP A 21 1.40 16.71 1.49
C ASP A 21 1.14 15.24 1.17
N ARG A 22 0.64 14.94 -0.03
CA ARG A 22 0.48 13.56 -0.50
C ARG A 22 1.82 12.81 -0.49
N ARG A 23 2.87 13.41 -1.07
CA ARG A 23 4.23 12.83 -1.08
C ARG A 23 4.81 12.66 0.32
N ARG A 24 4.53 13.60 1.24
CA ARG A 24 4.94 13.50 2.64
C ARG A 24 4.32 12.28 3.31
N ARG A 25 3.00 12.10 3.19
CA ARG A 25 2.30 10.94 3.77
C ARG A 25 2.83 9.61 3.23
N ILE A 26 3.11 9.54 1.92
CA ILE A 26 3.71 8.34 1.31
C ILE A 26 5.09 8.03 1.89
N ARG A 27 5.93 9.06 2.07
CA ARG A 27 7.24 8.86 2.72
C ARG A 27 7.09 8.29 4.12
N GLN A 28 6.28 8.95 4.96
CA GLN A 28 6.03 8.51 6.34
C GLN A 28 5.55 7.06 6.41
N CYS A 29 4.62 6.66 5.54
CA CYS A 29 4.14 5.29 5.48
C CYS A 29 5.25 4.29 5.09
N CYS A 30 6.12 4.62 4.13
CA CYS A 30 7.26 3.75 3.79
C CYS A 30 8.27 3.66 4.94
N ASP A 31 8.53 4.77 5.63
CA ASP A 31 9.44 4.80 6.77
C ASP A 31 8.90 3.95 7.93
N GLU A 32 7.59 3.98 8.18
CA GLU A 32 6.92 3.09 9.14
C GLU A 32 7.02 1.62 8.74
N LEU A 33 6.78 1.30 7.46
CA LEU A 33 6.92 -0.06 6.94
C LEU A 33 8.33 -0.61 7.12
N ASN A 34 9.36 0.22 6.94
CA ASN A 34 10.76 -0.18 7.15
C ASN A 34 11.05 -0.67 8.57
N LEU A 35 10.26 -0.28 9.58
CA LEU A 35 10.39 -0.74 10.96
C LEU A 35 9.60 -2.03 11.24
N LEU A 36 8.53 -2.28 10.49
CA LEU A 36 7.60 -3.39 10.73
C LEU A 36 7.93 -4.64 9.91
N VAL A 37 8.50 -4.45 8.73
CA VAL A 37 8.68 -5.51 7.74
C VAL A 37 10.05 -6.17 7.94
N PRO A 38 10.11 -7.52 8.00
CA PRO A 38 11.39 -8.23 8.08
C PRO A 38 12.34 -7.86 6.94
N PHE A 39 13.64 -7.88 7.22
CA PHE A 39 14.72 -7.57 6.26
C PHE A 39 14.77 -6.11 5.76
N CYS A 40 13.86 -5.25 6.22
CA CYS A 40 13.97 -3.82 6.00
C CYS A 40 14.77 -3.14 7.13
N SER A 41 15.37 -2.01 6.80
CA SER A 41 16.07 -1.10 7.70
C SER A 41 15.66 0.35 7.38
N SER A 42 16.08 1.30 8.22
CA SER A 42 15.79 2.74 7.99
C SER A 42 16.30 3.27 6.64
N GLU A 43 17.25 2.56 6.02
CA GLU A 43 17.87 2.95 4.75
C GLU A 43 17.31 2.18 3.55
N THR A 44 16.41 1.20 3.78
CA THR A 44 15.80 0.42 2.69
C THR A 44 15.00 1.32 1.76
N ASP A 45 15.23 1.18 0.45
CA ASP A 45 14.51 1.93 -0.56
C ASP A 45 13.05 1.48 -0.66
N LYS A 46 12.18 2.39 -1.12
CA LYS A 46 10.73 2.17 -1.13
C LYS A 46 10.28 0.98 -1.98
N ALA A 47 10.99 0.67 -3.08
CA ALA A 47 10.59 -0.44 -3.94
C ALA A 47 10.81 -1.76 -3.19
N THR A 48 11.99 -1.89 -2.58
CA THR A 48 12.34 -3.02 -1.73
C THR A 48 11.41 -3.13 -0.52
N THR A 49 11.10 -2.02 0.16
CA THR A 49 10.13 -1.98 1.27
C THR A 49 8.77 -2.54 0.86
N LEU A 50 8.21 -2.07 -0.25
CA LEU A 50 6.89 -2.48 -0.73
C LEU A 50 6.88 -3.96 -1.18
N GLN A 51 7.96 -4.42 -1.79
CA GLN A 51 8.15 -5.82 -2.16
C GLN A 51 8.13 -6.72 -0.92
N TRP A 52 8.96 -6.42 0.08
CA TRP A 52 9.00 -7.21 1.33
C TRP A 52 7.71 -7.11 2.12
N THR A 53 7.06 -5.95 2.13
CA THR A 53 5.74 -5.78 2.78
C THR A 53 4.74 -6.75 2.16
N THR A 54 4.70 -6.82 0.83
CA THR A 54 3.78 -7.71 0.11
C THR A 54 4.09 -9.18 0.42
N ALA A 55 5.38 -9.57 0.39
CA ALA A 55 5.79 -10.92 0.73
C ALA A 55 5.43 -11.30 2.18
N PHE A 56 5.66 -10.38 3.11
CA PHE A 56 5.37 -10.60 4.53
C PHE A 56 3.88 -10.75 4.82
N LEU A 57 3.03 -9.90 4.20
CA LEU A 57 1.58 -10.04 4.32
C LEU A 57 1.06 -11.35 3.72
N LYS A 58 1.65 -11.81 2.61
CA LYS A 58 1.32 -13.12 2.03
C LYS A 58 1.69 -14.26 2.96
N TYR A 59 2.87 -14.22 3.56
CA TYR A 59 3.31 -15.19 4.57
C TYR A 59 2.36 -15.21 5.77
N ILE A 60 2.03 -14.04 6.33
CA ILE A 60 1.08 -13.93 7.45
C ILE A 60 -0.28 -14.57 7.09
N ARG A 61 -0.81 -14.29 5.89
CA ARG A 61 -2.07 -14.89 5.42
C ARG A 61 -1.96 -16.41 5.24
N GLU A 62 -0.83 -16.91 4.76
CA GLU A 62 -0.60 -18.34 4.60
C GLU A 62 -0.58 -19.07 5.95
N ILE A 63 0.02 -18.46 6.98
CA ILE A 63 0.12 -19.06 8.32
C ILE A 63 -1.18 -18.93 9.13
N HIS A 64 -1.86 -17.77 9.06
CA HIS A 64 -3.02 -17.48 9.93
C HIS A 64 -4.37 -17.55 9.22
N GLY A 65 -4.38 -17.75 7.89
CA GLY A 65 -5.58 -17.70 7.07
C GLY A 65 -6.28 -16.33 7.10
N ASP A 66 -7.55 -16.33 6.70
CA ASP A 66 -8.33 -15.09 6.59
C ASP A 66 -8.90 -14.60 7.94
N SER A 67 -8.86 -15.40 9.01
CA SER A 67 -9.38 -15.00 10.33
C SER A 67 -8.67 -13.75 10.83
N LEU A 68 -7.34 -13.73 10.75
CA LEU A 68 -6.53 -12.58 11.16
C LEU A 68 -6.90 -11.32 10.37
N LYS A 69 -7.13 -11.45 9.06
CA LYS A 69 -7.57 -10.34 8.21
C LYS A 69 -8.95 -9.83 8.63
N GLN A 70 -9.90 -10.73 8.93
CA GLN A 70 -11.24 -10.34 9.38
C GLN A 70 -11.21 -9.64 10.75
N ASP A 71 -10.42 -10.14 11.69
CA ASP A 71 -10.26 -9.57 13.03
C ASP A 71 -9.63 -8.18 12.98
N PHE A 72 -8.57 -8.03 12.17
CA PHE A 72 -7.96 -6.73 11.92
C PHE A 72 -8.99 -5.76 11.35
N GLN A 73 -9.69 -6.16 10.29
CA GLN A 73 -10.72 -5.30 9.70
C GLN A 73 -11.83 -4.95 10.70
N SER A 74 -12.30 -5.91 11.52
CA SER A 74 -13.34 -5.66 12.53
C SER A 74 -12.88 -4.60 13.55
N THR A 75 -11.64 -4.75 14.04
CA THR A 75 -11.03 -3.83 15.01
C THR A 75 -10.87 -2.41 14.46
N PHE A 76 -10.52 -2.27 13.18
CA PHE A 76 -10.21 -0.97 12.57
C PHE A 76 -11.34 -0.34 11.74
N SER A 77 -12.37 -1.10 11.34
CA SER A 77 -13.58 -0.56 10.67
C SER A 77 -14.35 0.39 11.58
N VAL A 78 -14.38 0.13 12.90
CA VAL A 78 -14.99 1.03 13.90
C VAL A 78 -14.28 2.39 13.94
N LYS A 79 -12.96 2.39 13.68
CA LYS A 79 -12.10 3.58 13.83
C LYS A 79 -11.93 4.40 12.55
N THR A 80 -12.29 3.85 11.38
CA THR A 80 -12.04 4.48 10.06
C THR A 80 -13.30 4.83 9.27
N GLY A 81 -14.50 4.43 9.71
CA GLY A 81 -15.76 4.74 9.01
C GLY A 81 -15.90 4.07 7.63
N VAL A 82 -14.99 3.16 7.28
CA VAL A 82 -15.04 2.39 6.03
C VAL A 82 -16.00 1.21 6.21
N MET A 83 -17.23 1.38 5.72
CA MET A 83 -18.25 0.32 5.64
C MET A 83 -17.83 -0.72 4.59
N LYS A 84 -17.79 -2.01 4.96
CA LYS A 84 -17.47 -3.12 4.05
C LYS A 84 -18.61 -3.31 3.04
N SER A 85 -18.37 -3.07 1.75
CA SER A 85 -19.15 -3.71 0.68
C SER A 85 -18.56 -5.09 0.45
N SER A 86 -19.22 -6.12 0.99
CA SER A 86 -18.74 -7.51 1.02
C SER A 86 -18.54 -8.18 -0.35
N ILE A 87 -18.79 -7.49 -1.46
CA ILE A 87 -18.86 -8.10 -2.80
C ILE A 87 -17.54 -7.95 -3.61
N VAL A 88 -16.68 -6.98 -3.28
CA VAL A 88 -15.49 -6.66 -4.13
C VAL A 88 -14.24 -7.48 -3.76
N SER A 89 -14.23 -8.15 -2.61
CA SER A 89 -12.99 -8.75 -2.08
C SER A 89 -12.55 -10.04 -2.76
N SER A 90 -13.49 -10.89 -3.22
CA SER A 90 -13.16 -12.22 -3.76
C SER A 90 -12.56 -12.20 -5.17
N ALA A 91 -12.96 -11.25 -6.02
CA ALA A 91 -12.53 -11.18 -7.41
C ALA A 91 -11.08 -10.68 -7.58
N LEU A 92 -10.64 -9.76 -6.71
CA LEU A 92 -9.28 -9.20 -6.78
C LEU A 92 -8.23 -10.15 -6.17
N GLU A 93 -8.60 -10.94 -5.16
CA GLU A 93 -7.69 -11.91 -4.52
C GLU A 93 -7.30 -13.06 -5.45
N GLN A 94 -8.18 -13.48 -6.35
CA GLN A 94 -7.88 -14.53 -7.33
C GLN A 94 -6.87 -14.06 -8.39
N GLN A 95 -6.91 -12.80 -8.79
CA GLN A 95 -5.97 -12.22 -9.78
C GLN A 95 -4.57 -11.96 -9.19
N LEU A 96 -4.48 -11.61 -7.91
CA LEU A 96 -3.17 -11.40 -7.26
C LEU A 96 -2.45 -12.72 -6.96
N ASN A 97 -3.21 -13.81 -6.75
CA ASN A 97 -2.65 -15.14 -6.49
C ASN A 97 -2.19 -15.86 -7.78
N SER A 98 -2.77 -15.55 -8.94
CA SER A 98 -2.33 -16.12 -10.23
C SER A 98 -1.00 -15.53 -10.71
N SER A 99 -0.80 -14.21 -10.56
CA SER A 99 0.46 -13.56 -11.00
C SER A 99 1.70 -13.95 -10.18
N THR A 100 1.56 -14.43 -8.95
CA THR A 100 2.73 -14.79 -8.11
C THR A 100 3.16 -16.24 -8.16
N LYS A 101 2.51 -17.08 -8.98
CA LYS A 101 3.01 -18.44 -9.26
C LYS A 101 4.15 -18.45 -10.29
N GLU A 102 4.45 -17.34 -10.95
CA GLU A 102 5.52 -17.28 -11.97
C GLU A 102 6.88 -16.79 -11.44
N THR A 103 6.99 -16.28 -10.21
CA THR A 103 8.21 -15.58 -9.75
C THR A 103 9.14 -16.38 -8.82
N TYR A 104 8.79 -17.60 -8.42
CA TYR A 104 9.66 -18.48 -7.62
C TYR A 104 9.96 -19.82 -8.32
N GLY A 105 10.12 -19.76 -9.65
CA GLY A 105 10.28 -20.95 -10.49
C GLY A 105 11.43 -20.87 -11.48
N THR A 106 12.54 -20.18 -11.21
CA THR A 106 13.81 -20.41 -11.94
C THR A 106 15.02 -19.86 -11.18
N SER A 107 15.63 -20.69 -10.35
CA SER A 107 17.05 -20.57 -10.02
C SER A 107 17.64 -21.96 -10.05
N ASN A 108 17.97 -22.41 -11.26
CA ASN A 108 18.97 -23.43 -11.56
C ASN A 108 19.42 -23.23 -13.01
N GLN A 109 20.71 -22.94 -13.19
CA GLN A 109 21.48 -23.03 -14.45
C GLN A 109 21.05 -22.01 -15.53
N TRP A 110 21.77 -20.91 -15.80
CA TRP A 110 23.14 -20.78 -16.32
C TRP A 110 23.76 -19.45 -15.91
#